data_AF-A0A0D7KPL9-F1
#
_entry.id   AF-A0A0D7KPL9-F1
#
_cell.length_a   1.000
_cell.length_b   1.000
_cell.length_c   1.000
_cell.angle_alpha   90.00
_cell.angle_beta   90.00
_cell.angle_gamma   90.00
#
_symmetry.space_group_name_H-M   'P 1'
#
loop_
_entity.id
_entity.type
_entity.pdbx_description
1 polymer ?
#
loop_
_entity_poly.entity_id
_entity_poly.type
_entity_poly.pdbx_seq_one_letter_code
_entity_poly.pdbx_strand_id
1 'polypeptide(L)'
;MSVFDHILEKSPRRYGINKLWSLISVLCLFFLLTGCWNIKNVQDLNYVTAFGIDYDNGKYIVYTSSLEFTNVAKQEGTRSSSKTPTWIGRGEGYTLDSAVNDIYAASTLQIIWDHTAVIIFSERALQKDVNKMVDSLLRFSGIRFTPWVYGTKTPIEDLFAVSIPFNLSPIASMLYSPDDVLKQQTNIPPLQLMKMVAQLNEPGCTVLLPSLSLNNEEWKKDKKRFSQHELDGVFVLQNGKYKSWMKQEQVLGLRWMSNRIQKVHIGVGHPTTPDAILTIKKPKASIKVSLQGEVPKFYLVINVLSSVEEITDNATKEYIVAAAKEK
;
A
#
# COMPACT_ATOMS: atom_id res chain seq x y z
N MET A 1 0.39 41.78 -96.63
CA MET A 1 -1.00 41.59 -97.06
C MET A 1 -1.70 40.79 -95.98
N SER A 2 -2.76 41.34 -95.41
CA SER A 2 -3.68 40.74 -94.43
C SER A 2 -4.07 39.30 -94.86
N VAL A 3 -4.35 38.30 -94.01
CA VAL A 3 -5.47 38.20 -93.07
C VAL A 3 -5.23 36.96 -92.18
N PHE A 4 -5.35 37.17 -90.86
CA PHE A 4 -6.00 36.33 -89.82
C PHE A 4 -6.42 34.89 -90.18
N ASP A 5 -5.86 33.89 -89.48
CA ASP A 5 -6.39 33.28 -88.24
C ASP A 5 -7.72 32.51 -88.41
N HIS A 6 -7.64 31.18 -88.26
CA HIS A 6 -8.73 30.43 -87.63
C HIS A 6 -8.16 29.49 -86.55
N ILE A 7 -8.59 29.83 -85.35
CA ILE A 7 -8.33 29.28 -84.02
C ILE A 7 -8.60 27.77 -83.93
N LEU A 8 -7.64 27.02 -83.39
CA LEU A 8 -7.87 25.74 -82.71
C LEU A 8 -7.49 25.89 -81.23
N GLU A 9 -8.49 26.09 -80.39
CA GLU A 9 -8.36 26.06 -78.94
C GLU A 9 -8.29 24.59 -78.47
N LYS A 10 -7.11 24.12 -78.08
CA LYS A 10 -6.94 22.87 -77.31
C LYS A 10 -6.60 23.23 -75.86
N SER A 11 -7.53 22.92 -74.95
CA SER A 11 -7.37 23.04 -73.50
C SER A 11 -6.11 22.30 -72.97
N PRO A 12 -5.26 22.91 -72.14
CA PRO A 12 -4.13 22.19 -71.56
C PRO A 12 -4.52 21.51 -70.23
N ARG A 13 -4.42 20.18 -70.26
CA ARG A 13 -3.88 19.29 -69.20
C ARG A 13 -4.35 19.51 -67.75
N ARG A 14 -5.44 18.82 -67.37
CA ARG A 14 -5.79 18.45 -65.98
C ARG A 14 -4.80 17.50 -65.28
N TYR A 15 -3.70 17.11 -65.92
CA TYR A 15 -2.77 16.08 -65.43
C TYR A 15 -1.83 16.55 -64.29
N GLY A 16 -1.58 17.86 -64.15
CA GLY A 16 -0.63 18.40 -63.15
C GLY A 16 -1.20 18.49 -61.73
N ILE A 17 -2.49 18.84 -61.60
CA ILE A 17 -3.16 19.01 -60.29
C ILE A 17 -3.28 17.69 -59.55
N ASN A 18 -3.59 16.59 -60.26
CA ASN A 18 -3.73 15.26 -59.65
C ASN A 18 -2.40 14.73 -59.08
N LYS A 19 -1.26 15.10 -59.68
CA LYS A 19 0.07 14.73 -59.16
C LYS A 19 0.42 15.51 -57.89
N LEU A 20 0.07 16.79 -57.83
CA LEU A 20 0.31 17.62 -56.64
C LEU A 20 -0.55 17.18 -55.45
N TRP A 21 -1.83 16.86 -55.69
CA TRP A 21 -2.72 16.32 -54.66
C TRP A 21 -2.30 14.92 -54.19
N SER A 22 -1.82 14.07 -55.10
CA SER A 22 -1.24 12.78 -54.75
C SER A 22 0.03 12.95 -53.89
N LEU A 23 0.90 13.90 -54.21
CA LEU A 23 2.10 14.18 -53.43
C LEU A 23 1.77 14.74 -52.03
N ILE A 24 0.77 15.62 -51.93
CA ILE A 24 0.25 16.16 -50.67
C ILE A 24 -0.38 15.05 -49.83
N SER A 25 -1.16 14.15 -50.44
CA SER A 25 -1.75 13.01 -49.74
C SER A 25 -0.69 12.05 -49.19
N VAL A 26 0.38 11.79 -49.95
CA VAL A 26 1.51 10.97 -49.50
C VAL A 26 2.28 11.66 -48.39
N LEU A 27 2.49 12.98 -48.48
CA LEU A 27 3.15 13.77 -47.45
C LEU A 27 2.34 13.81 -46.14
N CYS A 28 1.01 13.96 -46.22
CA CYS A 28 0.12 13.87 -45.07
C CYS A 28 0.15 12.48 -44.40
N LEU A 29 0.32 11.40 -45.17
CA LEU A 29 0.49 10.06 -44.61
C LEU A 29 1.77 9.94 -43.78
N PHE A 30 2.88 10.57 -44.20
CA PHE A 30 4.12 10.56 -43.40
C PHE A 30 3.99 11.27 -42.05
N PHE A 31 3.17 12.31 -41.94
CA PHE A 31 2.90 12.97 -40.65
C PHE A 31 2.13 12.06 -39.68
N LEU A 32 1.28 11.17 -40.19
CA LEU A 32 0.53 10.19 -39.38
C LEU A 32 1.42 9.06 -38.83
N LEU A 33 2.63 8.85 -39.35
CA LEU A 33 3.60 7.85 -38.85
C LEU A 33 4.49 8.36 -37.70
N THR A 34 4.38 9.63 -37.27
CA THR A 34 5.24 10.21 -36.23
C THR A 34 4.82 9.87 -34.77
N GLY A 35 3.86 8.96 -34.59
CA GLY A 35 3.19 8.70 -33.30
C GLY A 35 3.94 7.87 -32.25
N CYS A 36 5.14 7.34 -32.53
CA CYS A 36 5.81 6.37 -31.65
C CYS A 36 7.03 6.90 -30.87
N TRP A 37 7.28 8.21 -30.86
CA TRP A 37 8.54 8.73 -30.32
C TRP A 37 8.65 8.72 -28.79
N ASN A 38 7.55 8.54 -28.07
CA ASN A 38 7.51 8.63 -26.61
C ASN A 38 7.01 7.33 -25.93
N ILE A 39 7.12 6.18 -26.59
CA ILE A 39 6.78 4.90 -25.98
C ILE A 39 7.97 4.40 -25.16
N LYS A 40 7.78 4.24 -23.85
CA LYS A 40 8.76 3.58 -22.97
C LYS A 40 8.29 2.16 -22.74
N ASN A 41 9.16 1.17 -22.90
CA ASN A 41 8.78 -0.20 -22.61
C ASN A 41 8.71 -0.40 -21.10
N VAL A 42 7.90 -1.37 -20.67
CA VAL A 42 7.76 -1.71 -19.25
C VAL A 42 9.10 -2.07 -18.61
N GLN A 43 10.00 -2.68 -19.39
CA GLN A 43 11.35 -3.06 -18.97
C GLN A 43 12.34 -1.89 -18.87
N ASP A 44 12.01 -0.72 -19.43
CA ASP A 44 12.86 0.49 -19.40
C ASP A 44 12.54 1.40 -18.19
N LEU A 45 11.63 0.95 -17.33
CA LEU A 45 11.11 1.71 -16.19
C LEU A 45 11.28 0.91 -14.90
N ASN A 46 11.66 1.61 -13.82
CA ASN A 46 11.69 1.04 -12.50
C ASN A 46 10.41 1.43 -11.74
N TYR A 47 9.54 0.47 -11.47
CA TYR A 47 8.31 0.72 -10.71
C TYR A 47 8.53 0.46 -9.23
N VAL A 48 8.49 1.54 -8.45
CA VAL A 48 8.55 1.44 -7.00
C VAL A 48 7.17 1.02 -6.49
N THR A 49 7.16 -0.03 -5.67
CA THR A 49 5.95 -0.57 -5.06
C THR A 49 5.85 -0.26 -3.57
N ALA A 50 6.97 -0.09 -2.87
CA ALA A 50 6.98 0.36 -1.48
C ALA A 50 7.99 1.48 -1.24
N PHE A 51 7.62 2.40 -0.36
CA PHE A 51 8.41 3.56 0.03
C PHE A 51 8.63 3.54 1.54
N GLY A 52 9.86 3.72 1.99
CA GLY A 52 10.23 3.74 3.38
C GLY A 52 10.87 5.06 3.75
N ILE A 53 10.49 5.64 4.89
CA ILE A 53 11.08 6.85 5.44
C ILE A 53 11.68 6.51 6.79
N ASP A 54 12.98 6.78 6.90
CA ASP A 54 13.72 6.72 8.14
C ASP A 54 14.41 8.07 8.40
N TYR A 55 14.87 8.25 9.63
CA TYR A 55 15.66 9.40 10.03
C TYR A 55 16.81 8.93 10.90
N ASP A 56 18.03 9.30 10.52
CA ASP A 56 19.23 8.95 11.26
C ASP A 56 20.31 10.02 11.08
N ASN A 57 21.11 10.26 12.12
CA ASN A 57 22.26 11.17 12.09
C ASN A 57 21.99 12.55 11.43
N GLY A 58 20.81 13.12 11.66
CA GLY A 58 20.42 14.43 11.14
C GLY A 58 19.89 14.44 9.70
N LYS A 59 19.80 13.28 9.05
CA LYS A 59 19.35 13.10 7.67
C LYS A 59 18.10 12.25 7.58
N TYR A 60 17.28 12.52 6.57
CA TYR A 60 16.29 11.57 6.09
C TYR A 60 16.98 10.48 5.28
N ILE A 61 16.55 9.25 5.49
CA ILE A 61 16.93 8.10 4.66
C ILE A 61 15.65 7.58 4.02
N VAL A 62 15.67 7.47 2.70
CA VAL A 62 14.56 6.90 1.93
C VAL A 62 14.95 5.52 1.45
N TYR A 63 14.03 4.58 1.60
CA TYR A 63 14.15 3.23 1.05
C TYR A 63 13.07 3.03 -0.01
N THR A 64 13.42 2.37 -1.11
CA THR A 64 12.45 2.01 -2.15
C THR A 64 12.52 0.52 -2.43
N SER A 65 11.39 -0.15 -2.46
CA SER A 65 11.28 -1.53 -2.95
C SER A 65 10.68 -1.52 -4.34
N SER A 66 11.37 -2.15 -5.29
CA SER A 66 10.91 -2.27 -6.67
C SER A 66 10.77 -3.74 -7.07
N LEU A 67 9.73 -4.03 -7.85
CA LEU A 67 9.50 -5.38 -8.39
C LEU A 67 10.13 -5.53 -9.77
N GLU A 68 10.79 -6.66 -9.97
CA GLU A 68 11.30 -7.03 -11.28
C GLU A 68 10.19 -7.71 -12.11
N PHE A 69 9.72 -7.04 -13.17
CA PHE A 69 8.64 -7.55 -14.04
C PHE A 69 9.08 -8.64 -15.02
N THR A 70 10.39 -8.88 -15.15
CA THR A 70 10.97 -9.93 -16.00
C THR A 70 10.42 -11.33 -15.67
N ASN A 71 10.06 -11.57 -14.41
CA ASN A 71 9.53 -12.84 -13.92
C ASN A 71 7.99 -12.91 -13.84
N VAL A 72 7.28 -11.82 -14.14
CA VAL A 72 5.80 -11.74 -14.04
C VAL A 72 5.12 -12.14 -15.36
N ALA A 73 5.83 -12.05 -16.48
CA ALA A 73 5.38 -12.66 -17.73
C ALA A 73 5.43 -14.19 -17.60
N LYS A 74 4.32 -14.88 -17.87
CA LYS A 74 4.32 -16.34 -18.08
C LYS A 74 5.27 -16.64 -19.25
N GLN A 75 6.52 -16.97 -18.96
CA GLN A 75 7.36 -17.65 -19.94
C GLN A 75 6.91 -19.10 -20.02
N GLU A 76 6.57 -19.57 -21.22
CA GLU A 76 6.39 -20.99 -21.51
C GLU A 76 7.76 -21.67 -21.36
N GLY A 77 8.05 -22.19 -20.16
CA GLY A 77 9.32 -22.84 -19.86
C GLY A 77 9.40 -23.33 -18.41
N THR A 78 10.28 -24.31 -18.18
CA THR A 78 10.52 -24.92 -16.87
C THR A 78 10.92 -23.86 -15.84
N ARG A 79 10.03 -23.60 -14.87
CA ARG A 79 10.29 -22.72 -13.72
C ARG A 79 11.56 -23.17 -13.01
N SER A 80 12.61 -22.34 -13.06
CA SER A 80 13.58 -22.36 -11.96
C SER A 80 12.86 -21.75 -10.75
N SER A 81 12.89 -22.46 -9.62
CA SER A 81 12.37 -21.98 -8.34
C SER A 81 13.28 -20.89 -7.74
N SER A 82 13.70 -19.91 -8.54
CA SER A 82 14.56 -18.83 -8.07
C SER A 82 13.71 -17.72 -7.46
N LYS A 83 14.15 -17.29 -6.28
CA LYS A 83 13.62 -16.20 -5.47
C LYS A 83 13.39 -14.98 -6.37
N THR A 84 12.17 -14.45 -6.46
CA THR A 84 11.94 -13.17 -7.16
C THR A 84 12.75 -12.09 -6.42
N PRO A 85 13.82 -11.57 -7.03
CA PRO A 85 14.64 -10.57 -6.37
C PRO A 85 13.80 -9.30 -6.18
N THR A 86 13.89 -8.72 -4.99
CA THR A 86 13.34 -7.39 -4.71
C THR A 86 14.51 -6.43 -4.67
N TRP A 87 14.46 -5.40 -5.50
CA TRP A 87 15.51 -4.39 -5.55
C TRP A 87 15.21 -3.33 -4.50
N ILE A 88 16.17 -3.12 -3.59
CA ILE A 88 16.08 -2.12 -2.53
C ILE A 88 17.00 -0.95 -2.90
N GLY A 89 16.41 0.20 -3.16
CA GLY A 89 17.12 1.47 -3.29
C GLY A 89 17.23 2.15 -1.92
N ARG A 90 18.34 2.84 -1.68
CA ARG A 90 18.58 3.65 -0.47
C ARG A 90 19.16 4.99 -0.91
N GLY A 91 18.59 6.09 -0.43
CA GLY A 91 19.15 7.42 -0.61
C GLY A 91 19.04 8.24 0.67
N GLU A 92 19.91 9.22 0.83
CA GLU A 92 19.98 10.05 2.03
C GLU A 92 20.09 11.54 1.73
N GLY A 93 19.55 12.36 2.63
CA GLY A 93 19.58 13.80 2.44
C GLY A 93 19.08 14.59 3.65
N TYR A 94 19.38 15.88 3.71
CA TYR A 94 18.93 16.75 4.80
C TYR A 94 17.42 17.03 4.78
N THR A 95 16.80 16.84 3.62
CA THR A 95 15.35 16.91 3.39
C THR A 95 14.87 15.62 2.73
N LEU A 96 13.58 15.32 2.86
CA LEU A 96 12.99 14.17 2.17
C LEU A 96 13.22 14.27 0.65
N ASP A 97 13.08 15.47 0.08
CA ASP A 97 13.29 15.71 -1.35
C ASP A 97 14.72 15.42 -1.79
N SER A 98 15.71 15.88 -1.00
CA SER A 98 17.12 15.56 -1.29
C SER A 98 17.44 14.07 -1.17
N ALA A 99 16.81 13.36 -0.22
CA ALA A 99 16.99 11.92 -0.06
C ALA A 99 16.37 11.13 -1.22
N VAL A 100 15.23 11.59 -1.76
CA VAL A 100 14.65 11.02 -2.98
C VAL A 100 15.50 11.33 -4.22
N ASN A 101 16.06 12.54 -4.32
CA ASN A 101 16.97 12.90 -5.41
C ASN A 101 18.25 12.04 -5.43
N ASP A 102 18.74 11.66 -4.26
CA ASP A 102 19.88 10.73 -4.13
C ASP A 102 19.57 9.35 -4.73
N ILE A 103 18.32 8.86 -4.56
CA ILE A 103 17.86 7.62 -5.20
C ILE A 103 17.81 7.78 -6.72
N TYR A 104 17.33 8.92 -7.24
CA TYR A 104 17.33 9.16 -8.69
C TYR A 104 18.74 9.17 -9.27
N ALA A 105 19.70 9.78 -8.57
CA ALA A 105 21.10 9.81 -9.01
C ALA A 105 21.73 8.41 -9.05
N ALA A 106 21.30 7.51 -8.17
CA ALA A 106 21.74 6.12 -8.12
C ALA A 106 20.97 5.18 -9.07
N SER A 107 19.90 5.65 -9.72
CA SER A 107 19.04 4.79 -10.54
C SER A 107 19.46 4.77 -12.01
N THR A 108 19.61 3.58 -12.58
CA THR A 108 19.88 3.39 -14.01
C THR A 108 18.62 3.59 -14.87
N LEU A 109 17.43 3.31 -14.31
CA LEU A 109 16.15 3.42 -15.00
C LEU A 109 15.36 4.60 -14.46
N GLN A 110 14.46 5.13 -15.27
CA GLN A 110 13.52 6.13 -14.76
C GLN A 110 12.61 5.47 -13.71
N ILE A 111 12.50 6.11 -12.55
CA ILE A 111 11.63 5.67 -11.46
C ILE A 111 10.20 6.16 -11.69
N ILE A 112 9.24 5.25 -11.50
CA ILE A 112 7.80 5.49 -11.55
C ILE A 112 7.19 5.17 -10.18
N TRP A 113 6.50 6.16 -9.60
CA TRP A 113 5.90 6.06 -8.27
C TRP A 113 4.42 5.67 -8.28
N ASP A 114 3.78 5.66 -9.46
CA ASP A 114 2.34 5.43 -9.67
C ASP A 114 1.82 4.12 -9.08
N HIS A 115 2.72 3.16 -8.88
CA HIS A 115 2.45 1.83 -8.35
C HIS A 115 2.87 1.66 -6.88
N THR A 116 3.23 2.74 -6.21
CA THR A 116 3.48 2.72 -4.77
C THR A 116 2.20 2.29 -4.08
N ALA A 117 2.25 1.14 -3.41
CA ALA A 117 1.13 0.54 -2.70
C ALA A 117 1.34 0.56 -1.18
N VAL A 118 2.57 0.83 -0.72
CA VAL A 118 2.93 0.81 0.70
C VAL A 118 3.88 1.94 1.05
N ILE A 119 3.64 2.58 2.19
CA ILE A 119 4.51 3.58 2.80
C ILE A 119 4.81 3.15 4.24
N ILE A 120 6.09 3.10 4.62
CA ILE A 120 6.53 2.70 5.96
C ILE A 120 7.32 3.85 6.58
N PHE A 121 7.00 4.20 7.83
CA PHE A 121 7.74 5.17 8.63
C PHE A 121 8.47 4.44 9.76
N SER A 122 9.78 4.64 9.88
CA SER A 122 10.49 4.16 11.07
C SER A 122 10.05 4.94 12.31
N GLU A 123 10.22 4.35 13.49
CA GLU A 123 9.99 5.05 14.76
C GLU A 123 10.82 6.34 14.85
N ARG A 124 12.06 6.34 14.35
CA ARG A 124 12.92 7.54 14.33
C ARG A 124 12.38 8.64 13.42
N ALA A 125 11.80 8.27 12.28
CA ALA A 125 11.10 9.21 11.40
C ALA A 125 9.83 9.74 12.07
N LEU A 126 9.03 8.88 12.71
CA LEU A 126 7.80 9.28 13.42
C LEU A 126 8.07 10.25 14.59
N GLN A 127 9.26 10.21 15.20
CA GLN A 127 9.70 11.19 16.20
C GLN A 127 9.92 12.60 15.62
N LYS A 128 9.94 12.74 14.29
CA LYS A 128 9.99 14.04 13.61
C LYS A 128 8.58 14.56 13.33
N ASP A 129 8.50 15.61 12.53
CA ASP A 129 7.23 16.22 12.15
C ASP A 129 6.56 15.39 11.05
N VAL A 130 5.61 14.53 11.46
CA VAL A 130 4.89 13.65 10.53
C VAL A 130 4.06 14.46 9.54
N ASN A 131 3.53 15.62 9.94
CA ASN A 131 2.76 16.47 9.03
C ASN A 131 3.63 16.99 7.90
N LYS A 132 4.87 17.41 8.18
CA LYS A 132 5.83 17.82 7.15
C LYS A 132 6.21 16.68 6.22
N MET A 133 6.48 15.48 6.77
CA MET A 133 6.81 14.32 5.94
C MET A 133 5.65 13.95 5.01
N VAL A 134 4.42 13.96 5.53
CA VAL A 134 3.21 13.70 4.73
C VAL A 134 3.00 14.80 3.70
N ASP A 135 3.16 16.08 4.03
CA ASP A 135 3.06 17.18 3.06
C ASP A 135 4.08 17.01 1.92
N SER A 136 5.33 16.68 2.23
CA SER A 136 6.35 16.38 1.21
C SER A 136 5.95 15.18 0.34
N LEU A 137 5.48 14.08 0.94
CA LEU A 137 4.97 12.91 0.20
C LEU A 137 3.84 13.28 -0.77
N LEU A 138 2.91 14.14 -0.36
CA LEU A 138 1.78 14.54 -1.20
C LEU A 138 2.16 15.51 -2.31
N ARG A 139 3.31 16.19 -2.20
CA ARG A 139 3.87 17.04 -3.26
C ARG A 139 4.60 16.24 -4.34
N PHE A 140 5.01 15.00 -4.05
CA PHE A 140 5.60 14.12 -5.04
C PHE A 140 4.55 13.70 -6.07
N SER A 141 4.68 14.21 -7.30
CA SER A 141 3.87 13.75 -8.43
C SER A 141 4.11 12.26 -8.67
N GLY A 142 3.10 11.43 -8.43
CA GLY A 142 3.12 10.00 -8.74
C GLY A 142 2.67 9.09 -7.59
N ILE A 143 2.81 9.51 -6.33
CA ILE A 143 2.27 8.70 -5.21
C ILE A 143 0.76 8.96 -5.09
N ARG A 144 -0.04 7.89 -5.20
CA ARG A 144 -1.50 7.96 -4.99
C ARG A 144 -1.82 8.07 -3.49
N PHE A 145 -3.08 8.41 -3.16
CA PHE A 145 -3.57 8.42 -1.77
C PHE A 145 -4.03 7.04 -1.25
N THR A 146 -4.03 6.02 -2.11
CA THR A 146 -4.44 4.64 -1.81
C THR A 146 -3.42 3.74 -1.08
N PRO A 147 -2.10 4.05 -0.99
CA PRO A 147 -1.14 3.20 -0.31
C PRO A 147 -1.54 2.88 1.13
N TRP A 148 -1.17 1.69 1.57
CA TRP A 148 -1.21 1.32 2.98
C TRP A 148 -0.06 1.98 3.71
N VAL A 149 -0.32 2.47 4.92
CA VAL A 149 0.68 3.16 5.76
C VAL A 149 0.95 2.36 7.03
N TYR A 150 2.22 2.22 7.36
CA TYR A 150 2.68 1.50 8.54
C TYR A 150 3.78 2.28 9.28
N GLY A 151 3.86 2.10 10.59
CA GLY A 151 5.05 2.42 11.38
C GLY A 151 5.89 1.17 11.58
N THR A 152 7.18 1.29 11.89
CA THR A 152 8.03 0.14 12.22
C THR A 152 9.13 0.48 13.23
N LYS A 153 9.49 -0.49 14.07
CA LYS A 153 10.72 -0.50 14.85
C LYS A 153 11.84 -1.32 14.19
N THR A 154 11.46 -2.24 13.31
CA THR A 154 12.35 -3.09 12.52
C THR A 154 12.99 -2.27 11.40
N PRO A 155 14.29 -2.48 11.08
CA PRO A 155 14.91 -1.88 9.91
C PRO A 155 14.07 -2.07 8.65
N ILE A 156 13.87 -0.99 7.89
CA ILE A 156 12.99 -1.01 6.71
C ILE A 156 13.52 -1.95 5.63
N GLU A 157 14.85 -2.03 5.48
CA GLU A 157 15.49 -2.96 4.55
C GLU A 157 15.13 -4.43 4.83
N ASP A 158 15.07 -4.83 6.11
CA ASP A 158 14.69 -6.19 6.50
C ASP A 158 13.23 -6.48 6.16
N LEU A 159 12.34 -5.49 6.35
CA LEU A 159 10.94 -5.60 5.95
C LEU A 159 10.79 -5.77 4.43
N PHE A 160 11.61 -5.11 3.63
CA PHE A 160 11.58 -5.24 2.17
C PHE A 160 12.28 -6.52 1.66
N ALA A 161 13.18 -7.11 2.44
CA ALA A 161 13.94 -8.30 2.07
C ALA A 161 13.20 -9.64 2.30
N VAL A 162 12.00 -9.61 2.90
CA VAL A 162 11.19 -10.80 3.21
C VAL A 162 10.83 -11.56 1.94
N SER A 163 11.13 -12.86 1.92
CA SER A 163 10.69 -13.76 0.87
C SER A 163 9.29 -14.27 1.15
N ILE A 164 8.39 -14.17 0.16
CA ILE A 164 7.03 -14.71 0.27
C ILE A 164 7.06 -16.22 -0.03
N PRO A 165 6.40 -17.06 0.78
CA PRO A 165 6.34 -18.51 0.52
C PRO A 165 5.49 -18.85 -0.71
N PHE A 166 5.53 -20.13 -1.12
CA PHE A 166 4.70 -20.70 -2.20
C PHE A 166 4.91 -20.13 -3.60
N ASN A 167 6.05 -19.48 -3.87
CA ASN A 167 6.34 -18.81 -5.15
C ASN A 167 5.26 -17.80 -5.55
N LEU A 168 4.62 -17.17 -4.56
CA LEU A 168 3.68 -16.08 -4.78
C LEU A 168 4.43 -14.80 -5.10
N SER A 169 3.77 -13.93 -5.87
CA SER A 169 4.27 -12.57 -6.08
C SER A 169 4.34 -11.81 -4.75
N PRO A 170 5.36 -10.98 -4.51
CA PRO A 170 5.43 -10.12 -3.33
C PRO A 170 4.17 -9.27 -3.09
N ILE A 171 3.45 -8.88 -4.15
CA ILE A 171 2.20 -8.10 -4.08
C ILE A 171 1.08 -8.85 -3.33
N ALA A 172 1.12 -10.18 -3.31
CA ALA A 172 0.15 -10.99 -2.57
C ALA A 172 0.39 -11.04 -1.05
N SER A 173 1.49 -10.46 -0.56
CA SER A 173 1.81 -10.45 0.86
C SER A 173 0.92 -9.49 1.67
N MET A 174 0.90 -9.69 2.99
CA MET A 174 0.20 -8.81 3.93
C MET A 174 0.62 -7.34 3.78
N LEU A 175 1.88 -7.11 3.42
CA LEU A 175 2.44 -5.78 3.23
C LEU A 175 1.65 -4.97 2.19
N TYR A 176 1.41 -5.58 1.02
CA TYR A 176 0.80 -4.94 -0.14
C TYR A 176 -0.73 -5.14 -0.22
N SER A 177 -1.23 -6.28 0.27
CA SER A 177 -2.63 -6.69 0.20
C SER A 177 -3.17 -7.10 1.58
N PRO A 178 -3.16 -6.20 2.59
CA PRO A 178 -3.58 -6.52 3.94
C PRO A 178 -5.05 -6.95 3.99
N ASP A 179 -5.91 -6.37 3.14
CA ASP A 179 -7.33 -6.71 3.13
C ASP A 179 -7.61 -8.18 2.82
N ASP A 180 -6.73 -8.92 2.14
CA ASP A 180 -6.93 -10.35 1.84
C ASP A 180 -6.39 -11.25 2.95
N VAL A 181 -5.18 -10.96 3.44
CA VAL A 181 -4.55 -11.73 4.52
C VAL A 181 -5.29 -11.52 5.84
N LEU A 182 -5.65 -10.27 6.15
CA LEU A 182 -6.32 -9.91 7.40
C LEU A 182 -7.80 -10.32 7.43
N LYS A 183 -8.39 -10.88 6.34
CA LYS A 183 -9.71 -11.52 6.42
C LYS A 183 -9.71 -12.77 7.28
N GLN A 184 -8.55 -13.42 7.41
CA GLN A 184 -8.40 -14.64 8.19
C GLN A 184 -8.44 -14.33 9.67
N GLN A 185 -7.64 -13.36 10.13
CA GLN A 185 -7.67 -12.85 11.49
C GLN A 185 -6.95 -11.52 11.55
N THR A 186 -7.51 -10.55 12.27
CA THR A 186 -6.79 -9.33 12.63
C THR A 186 -7.36 -8.67 13.88
N ASN A 187 -6.48 -8.11 14.72
CA ASN A 187 -6.87 -7.25 15.84
C ASN A 187 -6.63 -5.76 15.53
N ILE A 188 -5.79 -5.45 14.55
CA ILE A 188 -5.37 -4.09 14.21
C ILE A 188 -5.90 -3.77 12.81
N PRO A 189 -6.78 -2.76 12.67
CA PRO A 189 -7.31 -2.41 11.36
C PRO A 189 -6.22 -1.77 10.48
N PRO A 190 -6.13 -2.11 9.18
CA PRO A 190 -5.18 -1.49 8.29
C PRO A 190 -5.56 -0.03 8.02
N LEU A 191 -4.55 0.82 7.76
CA LEU A 191 -4.72 2.26 7.52
C LEU A 191 -4.18 2.63 6.14
N GLN A 192 -4.94 3.42 5.39
CA GLN A 192 -4.54 3.96 4.08
C GLN A 192 -4.08 5.41 4.24
N LEU A 193 -3.17 5.85 3.38
CA LEU A 193 -2.63 7.22 3.39
C LEU A 193 -3.75 8.27 3.38
N MET A 194 -4.76 8.12 2.51
CA MET A 194 -5.92 9.02 2.47
C MET A 194 -6.59 9.20 3.85
N LYS A 195 -6.76 8.10 4.59
CA LYS A 195 -7.39 8.13 5.92
C LYS A 195 -6.46 8.72 6.96
N MET A 196 -5.16 8.40 6.90
CA MET A 196 -4.16 9.00 7.77
C MET A 196 -4.13 10.52 7.57
N VAL A 197 -4.11 11.00 6.34
CA VAL A 197 -4.15 12.44 6.00
C VAL A 197 -5.43 13.09 6.55
N ALA A 198 -6.59 12.46 6.36
CA ALA A 198 -7.85 12.99 6.90
C ALA A 198 -7.80 13.08 8.45
N GLN A 199 -7.29 12.04 9.12
CA GLN A 199 -7.17 12.01 10.58
C GLN A 199 -6.13 13.01 11.12
N LEU A 200 -5.01 13.22 10.43
CA LEU A 200 -4.00 14.20 10.82
C LEU A 200 -4.52 15.65 10.74
N ASN A 201 -5.45 15.91 9.82
CA ASN A 201 -6.05 17.24 9.63
C ASN A 201 -7.32 17.45 10.47
N GLU A 202 -7.85 16.43 11.12
CA GLU A 202 -9.05 16.53 11.96
C GLU A 202 -8.68 16.97 13.39
N PRO A 203 -9.15 18.14 13.86
CA PRO A 203 -8.84 18.62 15.20
C PRO A 203 -9.28 17.64 16.29
N GLY A 204 -8.36 17.31 17.20
CA GLY A 204 -8.64 16.40 18.31
C GLY A 204 -8.67 14.91 17.92
N CYS A 205 -8.35 14.57 16.68
CA CYS A 205 -8.18 13.18 16.26
C CYS A 205 -6.81 12.64 16.65
N THR A 206 -6.78 11.37 17.05
CA THR A 206 -5.56 10.60 17.29
C THR A 206 -5.41 9.57 16.19
N VAL A 207 -4.29 9.61 15.47
CA VAL A 207 -3.95 8.58 14.48
C VAL A 207 -3.35 7.39 15.20
N LEU A 208 -3.93 6.22 14.97
CA LEU A 208 -3.39 4.94 15.40
C LEU A 208 -2.80 4.26 14.18
N LEU A 209 -1.51 4.50 13.94
CA LEU A 209 -0.79 3.98 12.78
C LEU A 209 -0.39 2.51 13.07
N PRO A 210 -0.85 1.52 12.28
CA PRO A 210 -0.46 0.12 12.49
C PRO A 210 1.05 -0.06 12.47
N SER A 211 1.57 -0.81 13.45
CA SER A 211 2.98 -1.17 13.56
C SER A 211 3.23 -2.47 12.79
N LEU A 212 4.24 -2.46 11.93
CA LEU A 212 4.67 -3.60 11.13
C LEU A 212 6.00 -4.13 11.68
N SER A 213 6.10 -5.46 11.80
CA SER A 213 7.29 -6.16 12.28
C SER A 213 7.51 -7.48 11.52
N LEU A 214 8.51 -8.25 11.94
CA LEU A 214 8.85 -9.56 11.39
C LEU A 214 8.66 -10.66 12.43
N ASN A 215 7.77 -11.60 12.12
CA ASN A 215 7.61 -12.85 12.85
C ASN A 215 8.57 -13.90 12.29
N ASN A 216 9.41 -14.46 13.15
CA ASN A 216 10.39 -15.49 12.76
C ASN A 216 10.05 -16.88 13.30
N GLU A 217 8.84 -17.09 13.83
CA GLU A 217 8.55 -18.26 14.66
C GLU A 217 7.68 -19.32 14.01
N GLU A 218 6.59 -18.87 13.37
CA GLU A 218 5.51 -19.76 12.94
C GLU A 218 5.84 -20.57 11.68
N TRP A 219 6.68 -20.02 10.81
CA TRP A 219 6.92 -20.60 9.48
C TRP A 219 8.32 -21.18 9.33
N LYS A 220 8.39 -22.41 8.80
CA LYS A 220 9.64 -23.11 8.48
C LYS A 220 9.61 -23.69 7.08
N LYS A 221 10.73 -23.59 6.37
CA LYS A 221 11.00 -24.31 5.12
C LYS A 221 12.27 -25.13 5.34
N ASP A 222 12.21 -26.44 5.09
CA ASP A 222 13.35 -27.35 5.26
C ASP A 222 14.02 -27.22 6.65
N LYS A 223 13.20 -27.18 7.70
CA LYS A 223 13.58 -26.96 9.12
C LYS A 223 14.17 -25.59 9.45
N LYS A 224 14.38 -24.71 8.47
CA LYS A 224 14.83 -23.34 8.69
C LYS A 224 13.64 -22.41 8.85
N ARG A 225 13.61 -21.66 9.96
CA ARG A 225 12.63 -20.60 10.17
C ARG A 225 12.86 -19.49 9.15
N PHE A 226 11.78 -18.86 8.70
CA PHE A 226 11.85 -17.69 7.83
C PHE A 226 10.88 -16.61 8.30
N SER A 227 11.29 -15.35 8.09
CA SER A 227 10.54 -14.17 8.51
C SER A 227 9.28 -14.00 7.69
N GLN A 228 8.18 -13.62 8.33
CA GLN A 228 6.95 -13.13 7.69
C GLN A 228 6.53 -11.81 8.32
N HIS A 229 5.89 -10.94 7.54
CA HIS A 229 5.34 -9.70 8.08
C HIS A 229 4.23 -9.97 9.09
N GLU A 230 4.20 -9.20 10.18
CA GLU A 230 3.11 -9.21 11.15
C GLU A 230 2.76 -7.79 11.60
N LEU A 231 1.55 -7.62 12.12
CA LEU A 231 1.16 -6.42 12.83
C LEU A 231 1.31 -6.66 14.34
N ASP A 232 2.20 -5.92 14.99
CA ASP A 232 2.59 -6.17 16.40
C ASP A 232 2.12 -5.06 17.36
N GLY A 233 1.44 -4.03 16.86
CA GLY A 233 0.98 -2.91 17.67
C GLY A 233 0.52 -1.71 16.86
N VAL A 234 0.50 -0.55 17.52
CA VAL A 234 0.19 0.75 16.89
C VAL A 234 1.11 1.84 17.41
N PHE A 235 1.48 2.77 16.53
CA PHE A 235 2.07 4.06 16.89
C PHE A 235 0.94 5.09 17.08
N VAL A 236 0.95 5.75 18.23
CA VAL A 236 -0.03 6.78 18.60
C VAL A 236 0.53 8.14 18.17
N LEU A 237 -0.15 8.79 17.24
CA LEU A 237 0.19 10.15 16.78
C LEU A 237 -0.95 11.10 17.15
N GLN A 238 -0.61 12.22 17.80
CA GLN A 238 -1.56 13.26 18.14
C GLN A 238 -1.05 14.59 17.57
N ASN A 239 -1.87 15.27 16.76
CA ASN A 239 -1.51 16.50 16.06
C ASN A 239 -0.19 16.36 15.27
N GLY A 240 0.00 15.23 14.58
CA GLY A 240 1.21 14.93 13.80
C GLY A 240 2.48 14.66 14.62
N LYS A 241 2.37 14.54 15.95
CA LYS A 241 3.50 14.22 16.84
C LYS A 241 3.37 12.81 17.39
N TYR A 242 4.47 12.06 17.35
CA TYR A 242 4.56 10.76 18.01
C TYR A 242 4.44 10.91 19.54
N LYS A 243 3.61 10.03 20.13
CA LYS A 243 3.36 9.98 21.59
C LYS A 243 3.89 8.71 22.22
N SER A 244 3.52 7.56 21.66
CA SER A 244 3.87 6.26 22.21
C SER A 244 3.62 5.15 21.21
N TRP A 245 4.33 4.05 21.36
CA TRP A 245 4.01 2.78 20.70
C TRP A 245 3.32 1.86 21.70
N MET A 246 2.23 1.23 21.29
CA MET A 246 1.47 0.28 22.10
C MET A 246 1.48 -1.08 21.41
N LYS A 247 1.79 -2.12 22.18
CA LYS A 247 1.81 -3.49 21.66
C LYS A 247 0.37 -3.98 21.41
N GLN A 248 0.20 -4.92 20.48
CA GLN A 248 -1.11 -5.43 20.05
C GLN A 248 -2.02 -5.84 21.22
N GLU A 249 -1.47 -6.49 22.26
CA GLU A 249 -2.22 -6.96 23.43
C GLU A 249 -2.84 -5.80 24.24
N GLN A 250 -2.25 -4.61 24.18
CA GLN A 250 -2.75 -3.41 24.86
C GLN A 250 -3.85 -2.70 24.07
N VAL A 251 -4.05 -3.07 22.79
CA VAL A 251 -4.97 -2.38 21.87
C VAL A 251 -6.01 -3.32 21.26
N LEU A 252 -6.27 -4.46 21.90
CA LEU A 252 -7.29 -5.42 21.44
C LEU A 252 -8.68 -4.78 21.31
N GLY A 253 -9.00 -3.73 22.08
CA GLY A 253 -10.26 -2.98 21.94
C GLY A 253 -10.47 -2.34 20.56
N LEU A 254 -9.39 -2.06 19.79
CA LEU A 254 -9.49 -1.49 18.45
C LEU A 254 -10.24 -2.39 17.47
N ARG A 255 -10.19 -3.71 17.68
CA ARG A 255 -10.87 -4.68 16.82
C ARG A 255 -12.39 -4.54 16.88
N TRP A 256 -12.91 -4.02 17.99
CA TRP A 256 -14.33 -3.76 18.18
C TRP A 256 -14.77 -2.42 17.63
N MET A 257 -13.87 -1.45 17.56
CA MET A 257 -14.13 -0.08 17.13
C MET A 257 -14.12 0.09 15.60
N SER A 258 -13.61 -0.89 14.86
CA SER A 258 -13.40 -0.77 13.42
C SER A 258 -14.27 -1.74 12.62
N ASN A 259 -15.10 -1.17 11.74
CA ASN A 259 -15.90 -1.94 10.77
C ASN A 259 -15.06 -2.56 9.65
N ARG A 260 -13.72 -2.37 9.63
CA ARG A 260 -12.82 -3.04 8.67
C ARG A 260 -12.39 -4.43 9.11
N ILE A 261 -12.52 -4.74 10.40
CA ILE A 261 -12.20 -6.06 10.94
C ILE A 261 -13.20 -7.07 10.40
N GLN A 262 -12.71 -8.12 9.73
CA GLN A 262 -13.57 -9.13 9.11
C GLN A 262 -13.76 -10.34 10.01
N LYS A 263 -12.71 -10.78 10.69
CA LYS A 263 -12.73 -11.98 11.52
C LYS A 263 -11.76 -11.85 12.70
N VAL A 264 -12.20 -12.30 13.87
CA VAL A 264 -11.41 -12.37 15.11
C VAL A 264 -11.69 -13.72 15.76
N HIS A 265 -10.66 -14.42 16.22
CA HIS A 265 -10.83 -15.55 17.11
C HIS A 265 -10.58 -15.11 18.56
N ILE A 266 -11.48 -15.49 19.47
CA ILE A 266 -11.33 -15.24 20.89
C ILE A 266 -11.53 -16.53 21.67
N GLY A 267 -10.63 -16.78 22.62
CA GLY A 267 -10.85 -17.77 23.68
C GLY A 267 -11.63 -17.13 24.83
N VAL A 268 -12.68 -17.80 25.28
CA VAL A 268 -13.51 -17.38 26.43
C VAL A 268 -13.37 -18.37 27.58
N GLY A 269 -13.70 -17.91 28.79
CA GLY A 269 -13.45 -18.68 30.01
C GLY A 269 -12.02 -18.50 30.50
N HIS A 270 -11.33 -19.59 30.83
CA HIS A 270 -9.99 -19.53 31.42
C HIS A 270 -8.94 -18.87 30.48
N PRO A 271 -8.07 -17.96 30.97
CA PRO A 271 -7.13 -17.21 30.14
C PRO A 271 -6.11 -18.04 29.35
N THR A 272 -5.64 -19.15 29.92
CA THR A 272 -4.58 -20.00 29.34
C THR A 272 -5.10 -21.28 28.69
N THR A 273 -6.30 -21.71 29.07
CA THR A 273 -6.96 -22.93 28.58
C THR A 273 -8.43 -22.63 28.30
N PRO A 274 -8.73 -21.95 27.18
CA PRO A 274 -10.07 -21.45 26.92
C PRO A 274 -11.12 -22.55 26.99
N ASP A 275 -12.27 -22.25 27.59
CA ASP A 275 -13.38 -23.20 27.68
C ASP A 275 -14.15 -23.30 26.35
N ALA A 276 -14.06 -22.26 25.54
CA ALA A 276 -14.55 -22.27 24.17
C ALA A 276 -13.75 -21.31 23.29
N ILE A 277 -13.67 -21.64 22.01
CA ILE A 277 -13.11 -20.76 20.97
C ILE A 277 -14.25 -20.24 20.12
N LEU A 278 -14.34 -18.92 20.04
CA LEU A 278 -15.34 -18.21 19.27
C LEU A 278 -14.71 -17.54 18.05
N THR A 279 -15.33 -17.69 16.89
CA THR A 279 -15.05 -16.84 15.73
C THR A 279 -16.08 -15.72 15.69
N ILE A 280 -15.64 -14.48 15.78
CA ILE A 280 -16.48 -13.29 15.56
C ILE A 280 -16.30 -12.83 14.13
N LYS A 281 -17.40 -12.63 13.42
CA LYS A 281 -17.43 -12.21 12.00
C LYS A 281 -18.00 -10.81 11.90
N LYS A 282 -17.26 -9.91 11.23
CA LYS A 282 -17.66 -8.54 10.87
C LYS A 282 -18.32 -7.78 12.05
N PRO A 283 -17.60 -7.56 13.17
CA PRO A 283 -18.11 -6.75 14.27
C PRO A 283 -18.54 -5.37 13.75
N LYS A 284 -19.69 -4.90 14.23
CA LYS A 284 -20.23 -3.57 13.86
C LYS A 284 -20.29 -2.70 15.11
N ALA A 285 -19.52 -1.62 15.12
CA ALA A 285 -19.60 -0.61 16.17
C ALA A 285 -20.47 0.57 15.76
N SER A 286 -21.23 1.07 16.73
CA SER A 286 -21.94 2.34 16.68
C SER A 286 -21.62 3.11 17.97
N ILE A 287 -21.29 4.39 17.83
CA ILE A 287 -21.05 5.29 18.95
C ILE A 287 -22.23 6.24 19.03
N LYS A 288 -22.95 6.22 20.15
CA LYS A 288 -23.98 7.21 20.48
C LYS A 288 -23.41 8.16 21.51
N VAL A 289 -23.61 9.46 21.32
CA VAL A 289 -23.14 10.49 22.24
C VAL A 289 -24.35 11.13 22.90
N SER A 290 -24.34 11.26 24.23
CA SER A 290 -25.29 12.09 24.96
C SER A 290 -24.55 13.07 25.85
N LEU A 291 -25.07 14.27 26.03
CA LEU A 291 -24.55 15.21 27.00
C LEU A 291 -25.23 14.99 28.35
N GLN A 292 -24.43 14.85 29.41
CA GLN A 292 -24.91 14.87 30.79
C GLN A 292 -24.37 16.16 31.43
N GLY A 293 -25.10 17.26 31.25
CA GLY A 293 -24.56 18.61 31.47
C GLY A 293 -23.56 18.99 30.38
N GLU A 294 -22.38 19.46 30.77
CA GLU A 294 -21.28 19.79 29.84
C GLU A 294 -20.36 18.60 29.52
N VAL A 295 -20.55 17.45 30.17
CA VAL A 295 -19.69 16.27 29.98
C VAL A 295 -20.29 15.35 28.91
N PRO A 296 -19.57 15.06 27.81
CA PRO A 296 -20.02 14.09 26.82
C PRO A 296 -19.89 12.67 27.37
N LYS A 297 -20.98 11.91 27.29
CA LYS A 297 -21.03 10.48 27.59
C LYS A 297 -21.15 9.69 26.30
N PHE A 298 -20.19 8.81 26.07
CA PHE A 298 -20.12 7.96 24.89
C PHE A 298 -20.68 6.58 25.21
N TYR A 299 -21.69 6.15 24.47
CA TYR A 299 -22.24 4.80 24.49
C TYR A 299 -21.73 4.05 23.28
N LEU A 300 -20.83 3.10 23.52
CA LEU A 300 -20.34 2.21 22.51
C LEU A 300 -21.27 1.00 22.42
N VAL A 301 -21.93 0.83 21.27
CA VAL A 301 -22.78 -0.32 20.97
C VAL A 301 -22.07 -1.18 19.94
N ILE A 302 -21.65 -2.37 20.36
CA ILE A 302 -20.96 -3.33 19.50
C ILE A 302 -21.93 -4.49 19.23
N ASN A 303 -22.26 -4.68 17.96
CA ASN A 303 -23.01 -5.83 17.50
C ASN A 303 -22.04 -6.86 16.91
N VAL A 304 -21.99 -8.05 17.51
CA VAL A 304 -21.16 -9.16 17.04
C VAL A 304 -22.04 -10.32 16.60
N LEU A 305 -21.66 -10.95 15.48
CA LEU A 305 -22.13 -12.26 15.10
C LEU A 305 -20.99 -13.24 15.35
N SER A 306 -21.26 -14.31 16.10
CA SER A 306 -20.24 -15.29 16.46
C SER A 306 -20.69 -16.72 16.17
N SER A 307 -19.74 -17.55 15.75
CA SER A 307 -19.83 -19.02 15.75
C SER A 307 -18.92 -19.59 16.83
N VAL A 308 -19.38 -20.65 17.50
CA VAL A 308 -18.54 -21.45 18.38
C VAL A 308 -17.81 -22.47 17.51
N GLU A 309 -16.49 -22.49 17.56
CA GLU A 309 -15.67 -23.43 16.78
C GLU A 309 -15.27 -24.65 17.61
N GLU A 310 -15.00 -24.42 18.90
CA GLU A 310 -14.57 -25.45 19.83
C GLU A 310 -15.15 -25.17 21.22
N ILE A 311 -15.48 -26.24 21.94
CA ILE A 311 -15.94 -26.23 23.33
C ILE A 311 -15.17 -27.32 24.05
N THR A 312 -14.59 -27.00 25.21
CA THR A 312 -14.06 -28.02 26.11
C THR A 312 -15.20 -28.70 26.87
N ASP A 313 -15.03 -29.99 27.18
CA ASP A 313 -16.05 -30.77 27.88
C ASP A 313 -16.50 -30.02 29.15
N ASN A 314 -17.81 -29.77 29.25
CA ASN A 314 -18.57 -29.15 30.37
C ASN A 314 -18.96 -27.66 30.27
N ALA A 315 -18.63 -26.90 29.20
CA ALA A 315 -19.09 -25.51 29.10
C ALA A 315 -20.53 -25.40 28.54
N THR A 316 -21.44 -24.78 29.31
CA THR A 316 -22.81 -24.51 28.85
C THR A 316 -22.87 -23.29 27.94
N LYS A 317 -23.90 -23.21 27.09
CA LYS A 317 -24.11 -22.06 26.20
C LYS A 317 -24.23 -20.74 26.98
N GLU A 318 -24.97 -20.75 28.08
CA GLU A 318 -25.20 -19.58 28.93
C GLU A 318 -23.87 -19.07 29.52
N TYR A 319 -23.02 -19.98 29.98
CA TYR A 319 -21.67 -19.66 30.46
C TYR A 319 -20.80 -19.06 29.36
N ILE A 320 -20.75 -19.69 28.18
CA ILE A 320 -19.96 -19.20 27.03
C ILE A 320 -20.40 -17.79 26.63
N VAL A 321 -21.71 -17.52 26.60
CA VAL A 321 -22.25 -16.20 26.28
C VAL A 321 -21.90 -15.17 27.36
N ALA A 322 -21.95 -15.53 28.64
CA ALA A 322 -21.55 -14.66 29.73
C ALA A 322 -20.05 -14.33 29.66
N ALA A 323 -19.20 -15.34 29.52
CA ALA A 323 -17.75 -15.19 29.41
C ALA A 323 -17.33 -14.37 28.16
N ALA A 324 -18.07 -14.50 27.05
CA ALA A 324 -17.83 -13.69 25.85
C ALA A 324 -18.10 -12.19 26.07
N LYS A 325 -19.04 -11.82 26.96
CA LYS A 325 -19.35 -10.41 27.26
C LYS A 325 -18.27 -9.72 28.09
N GLU A 326 -17.35 -10.46 28.70
CA GLU A 326 -16.23 -9.93 29.49
C GLU A 326 -14.98 -9.62 28.63
N LYS A 327 -14.98 -9.96 27.33
CA LYS A 327 -13.84 -9.83 26.40
C LYS A 327 -13.95 -8.63 25.45
#